data_AF-A0A1E7EQ10-F1
#
_entry.id   AF-A0A1E7EQ10-F1
#
_cell.length_a   1.000
_cell.length_b   1.000
_cell.length_c   1.000
_cell.angle_alpha   90.00
_cell.angle_beta   90.00
_cell.angle_gamma   90.00
#
_symmetry.space_group_name_H-M   'P 1'
#
loop_
_entity.id
_entity.type
_entity.pdbx_description
1 polymer ?
#
loop_
_entity_poly.entity_id
_entity_poly.type
_entity_poly.pdbx_seq_one_letter_code
_entity_poly.pdbx_strand_id
1 'polypeptide(L)'
;MKIHPPSTTSSLLSAPLFPSEITDDATATPALQQRRKSVRSVRFFNKVFVKRTISRHSMTQQEKYNCWLQGYEFLMIKERNYTVIEQIHQERIMQNCDELYCQSALDNISGHLHSNNGNNGNDSSNTNEPSLCLRGLEWGLELESLRKLSYRLDASEEVFIEQEEQCLRDYNDDEAIACAYFSVSSGCQIRAELTALRDREAIEDYIMYDNYET
;
A
#
# COMPACT_ATOMS: atom_id res chain seq x y z
N MET A 1 12.64 -49.82 0.24
CA MET A 1 13.73 -48.87 0.57
C MET A 1 13.25 -47.99 1.72
N LYS A 2 13.88 -48.08 2.90
CA LYS A 2 13.55 -47.28 4.08
C LYS A 2 14.45 -46.05 4.08
N ILE A 3 13.86 -44.87 3.96
CA ILE A 3 14.58 -43.58 4.01
C ILE A 3 14.46 -43.06 5.43
N HIS A 4 15.58 -42.98 6.16
CA HIS A 4 15.66 -42.31 7.45
C HIS A 4 15.99 -40.83 7.25
N PRO A 5 15.35 -39.91 8.00
CA PRO A 5 15.72 -38.50 7.97
C PRO A 5 17.00 -38.24 8.81
N PRO A 6 17.82 -37.25 8.44
CA PRO A 6 19.00 -36.89 9.20
C PRO A 6 18.63 -36.16 10.50
N SER A 7 19.18 -36.64 11.62
CA SER A 7 19.15 -35.96 12.92
C SER A 7 20.17 -34.81 12.92
N THR A 8 19.69 -33.59 12.80
CA THR A 8 20.52 -32.39 12.99
C THR A 8 20.41 -31.92 14.44
N THR A 9 21.34 -32.40 15.27
CA THR A 9 21.64 -31.80 16.58
C THR A 9 22.56 -30.61 16.36
N SER A 10 22.04 -29.40 16.45
CA SER A 10 22.87 -28.19 16.50
C SER A 10 22.99 -27.70 17.94
N SER A 11 24.24 -27.74 18.38
CA SER A 11 24.75 -27.47 19.71
C SER A 11 24.49 -26.04 20.20
N LEU A 12 24.14 -25.96 21.47
CA LEU A 12 24.28 -24.79 22.34
C LEU A 12 25.76 -24.46 22.51
N LEU A 13 26.11 -23.16 22.57
CA LEU A 13 27.33 -22.50 23.10
C LEU A 13 27.41 -21.12 22.39
N SER A 14 27.67 -19.96 22.99
CA SER A 14 28.29 -19.59 24.26
C SER A 14 27.80 -18.20 24.68
N ALA A 15 27.58 -17.98 25.98
CA ALA A 15 27.34 -16.66 26.56
C ALA A 15 28.66 -15.92 26.82
N PRO A 16 28.76 -14.60 26.58
CA PRO A 16 29.90 -13.81 27.03
C PRO A 16 29.75 -13.40 28.50
N LEU A 17 30.87 -13.51 29.23
CA LEU A 17 31.07 -13.07 30.60
C LEU A 17 31.01 -11.53 30.71
N PHE A 18 30.30 -11.05 31.72
CA PHE A 18 30.34 -9.66 32.19
C PHE A 18 31.58 -9.43 33.06
N PRO A 19 32.29 -8.29 32.93
CA PRO A 19 33.24 -7.83 33.94
C PRO A 19 32.54 -7.00 35.03
N SER A 20 32.89 -7.30 36.28
CA SER A 20 32.52 -6.56 37.48
C SER A 20 33.26 -5.22 37.64
N GLU A 21 32.56 -4.29 38.28
CA GLU A 21 32.99 -3.31 39.29
C GLU A 21 34.23 -2.43 39.05
N ILE A 22 33.99 -1.12 38.97
CA ILE A 22 34.83 -0.10 39.62
C ILE A 22 33.91 0.89 40.34
N THR A 23 34.20 1.09 41.62
CA THR A 23 33.56 2.01 42.58
C THR A 23 34.21 3.41 42.58
N ASP A 24 33.46 4.35 43.17
CA ASP A 24 33.85 5.68 43.70
C ASP A 24 33.97 6.78 42.62
N ASP A 25 33.53 8.03 42.80
CA ASP A 25 33.40 8.87 44.00
C ASP A 25 32.35 9.98 43.78
N ALA A 26 31.81 10.54 44.87
CA ALA A 26 30.69 11.45 44.92
C ALA A 26 31.05 12.89 44.55
N THR A 27 30.29 13.51 43.64
CA THR A 27 30.19 14.98 43.54
C THR A 27 28.76 15.37 43.21
N ALA A 28 28.06 15.90 44.21
CA ALA A 28 26.68 16.34 44.13
C ALA A 28 26.55 17.55 43.19
N THR A 29 26.01 17.30 42.00
CA THR A 29 25.65 18.31 40.99
C THR A 29 24.12 18.38 40.89
N PRO A 30 23.50 19.58 40.82
CA PRO A 30 22.05 19.73 40.89
C PRO A 30 21.33 19.05 39.71
N ALA A 31 20.30 18.29 40.06
CA ALA A 31 19.60 17.33 39.22
C ALA A 31 18.81 17.98 38.06
N LEU A 32 19.39 17.93 36.86
CA LEU A 32 18.62 17.93 35.62
C LEU A 32 18.06 16.51 35.42
N GLN A 33 16.74 16.38 35.46
CA GLN A 33 16.01 15.14 35.18
C GLN A 33 16.20 14.71 33.71
N GLN A 34 17.37 14.18 33.39
CA GLN A 34 17.57 13.43 32.16
C GLN A 34 16.72 12.17 32.26
N ARG A 35 15.59 12.17 31.55
CA ARG A 35 14.82 10.96 31.24
C ARG A 35 15.78 9.94 30.63
N ARG A 36 16.28 9.03 31.48
CA ARG A 36 17.06 7.88 31.02
C ARG A 36 16.14 7.07 30.12
N LYS A 37 16.41 7.13 28.81
CA LYS A 37 15.71 6.33 27.82
C LYS A 37 15.97 4.88 28.19
N SER A 38 14.92 4.17 28.61
CA SER A 38 14.96 2.74 28.89
C SER A 38 15.54 2.03 27.68
N VAL A 39 16.65 1.29 27.86
CA VAL A 39 17.22 0.47 26.79
C VAL A 39 16.24 -0.65 26.51
N ARG A 40 15.56 -0.57 25.37
CA ARG A 40 14.60 -1.57 24.92
C ARG A 40 15.38 -2.82 24.50
N SER A 41 14.96 -3.97 25.02
CA SER A 41 15.63 -5.26 24.81
C SER A 41 14.64 -6.19 24.14
N VAL A 42 15.01 -6.73 22.98
CA VAL A 42 14.21 -7.73 22.26
C VAL A 42 14.09 -8.96 23.14
N ARG A 43 12.85 -9.31 23.50
CA ARG A 43 12.53 -10.53 24.24
C ARG A 43 11.59 -11.38 23.40
N PHE A 44 11.91 -12.65 23.28
CA PHE A 44 11.02 -13.60 22.63
C PHE A 44 9.90 -13.98 23.59
N PHE A 45 8.68 -14.03 23.07
CA PHE A 45 7.56 -14.57 23.82
C PHE A 45 7.82 -16.05 24.08
N ASN A 46 7.91 -16.45 25.35
CA ASN A 46 8.29 -17.82 25.74
C ASN A 46 7.19 -18.85 25.49
N LYS A 47 5.99 -18.41 25.07
CA LYS A 47 4.87 -19.28 24.72
C LYS A 47 4.69 -19.28 23.22
N VAL A 48 4.84 -20.45 22.62
CA VAL A 48 4.55 -20.64 21.19
C VAL A 48 3.09 -21.06 21.06
N PHE A 49 2.32 -20.37 20.22
CA PHE A 49 0.98 -20.79 19.83
C PHE A 49 1.07 -21.61 18.55
N VAL A 50 0.70 -22.89 18.64
CA VAL A 50 0.60 -23.76 17.47
C VAL A 50 -0.85 -23.83 17.04
N LYS A 51 -1.20 -23.12 15.96
CA LYS A 51 -2.49 -23.30 15.29
C LYS A 51 -2.36 -24.44 14.29
N ARG A 52 -3.07 -25.54 14.53
CA ARG A 52 -3.15 -26.63 13.56
C ARG A 52 -3.95 -26.14 12.35
N THR A 53 -3.29 -26.07 11.20
CA THR A 53 -3.95 -25.84 9.92
C THR A 53 -4.22 -27.18 9.26
N ILE A 54 -5.33 -27.27 8.52
CA ILE A 54 -5.66 -28.45 7.75
C ILE A 54 -4.84 -28.39 6.46
N SER A 55 -4.16 -29.48 6.09
CA SER A 55 -3.50 -29.55 4.79
C SER A 55 -4.53 -29.40 3.66
N ARG A 56 -4.17 -28.72 2.58
CA ARG A 56 -5.03 -28.57 1.39
C ARG A 56 -5.47 -29.92 0.79
N HIS A 57 -4.64 -30.96 0.96
CA HIS A 57 -4.97 -32.33 0.55
C HIS A 57 -5.97 -33.03 1.48
N SER A 58 -6.09 -32.56 2.72
CA SER A 58 -7.00 -33.09 3.73
C SER A 58 -8.32 -32.31 3.83
N MET A 59 -8.47 -31.20 3.12
CA MET A 59 -9.75 -30.49 3.03
C MET A 59 -10.77 -31.32 2.25
N THR A 60 -11.92 -31.54 2.88
CA THR A 60 -13.11 -32.07 2.22
C THR A 60 -13.58 -31.12 1.11
N GLN A 61 -14.37 -31.62 0.15
CA GLN A 61 -14.92 -30.76 -0.91
C GLN A 61 -15.81 -29.65 -0.32
N GLN A 62 -16.58 -29.94 0.73
CA GLN A 62 -17.39 -28.94 1.42
C GLN A 62 -16.52 -27.84 2.05
N GLU A 63 -15.44 -28.20 2.75
CA GLU A 63 -14.51 -27.21 3.30
C GLU A 63 -13.83 -26.39 2.19
N LYS A 64 -13.54 -27.00 1.04
CA LYS A 64 -13.05 -26.27 -0.12
C LYS A 64 -14.09 -25.28 -0.61
N TYR A 65 -15.37 -25.65 -0.76
CA TYR A 65 -16.41 -24.70 -1.11
C TYR A 65 -16.58 -23.58 -0.08
N ASN A 66 -16.47 -23.91 1.20
CA ASN A 66 -16.58 -22.96 2.30
C ASN A 66 -15.35 -22.04 2.44
N CYS A 67 -14.20 -22.38 1.84
CA CYS A 67 -13.04 -21.49 1.83
C CYS A 67 -13.13 -20.39 0.77
N TRP A 68 -14.06 -20.52 -0.17
CA TRP A 68 -14.38 -19.44 -1.09
C TRP A 68 -15.34 -18.46 -0.42
N LEU A 69 -15.20 -17.21 -0.82
CA LEU A 69 -16.11 -16.16 -0.41
C LEU A 69 -17.54 -16.55 -0.81
N GLN A 70 -18.43 -16.64 0.17
CA GLN A 70 -19.82 -17.00 -0.08
C GLN A 70 -20.56 -15.84 -0.77
N GLY A 71 -21.64 -16.15 -1.48
CA GLY A 71 -22.40 -15.14 -2.23
C GLY A 71 -22.89 -13.97 -1.34
N TYR A 72 -23.34 -14.26 -0.12
CA TYR A 72 -23.76 -13.21 0.82
C TYR A 72 -22.58 -12.39 1.35
N GLU A 73 -21.42 -13.02 1.60
CA GLU A 73 -20.20 -12.31 2.03
C GLU A 73 -19.72 -11.37 0.91
N PHE A 74 -19.78 -11.83 -0.34
CA PHE A 74 -19.50 -11.00 -1.51
C PHE A 74 -20.40 -9.76 -1.56
N LEU A 75 -21.71 -9.94 -1.34
CA LEU A 75 -22.67 -8.83 -1.32
C LEU A 75 -22.36 -7.84 -0.19
N MET A 76 -22.04 -8.32 1.00
CA MET A 76 -21.65 -7.47 2.14
C MET A 76 -20.39 -6.66 1.85
N ILE A 77 -19.38 -7.28 1.22
CA ILE A 77 -18.16 -6.56 0.80
C ILE A 77 -18.51 -5.51 -0.25
N LYS A 78 -19.37 -5.85 -1.22
CA LYS A 78 -19.78 -4.93 -2.27
C LYS A 78 -20.52 -3.72 -1.70
N GLU A 79 -21.49 -3.94 -0.81
CA GLU A 79 -22.24 -2.88 -0.13
C GLU A 79 -21.32 -1.97 0.68
N ARG A 80 -20.44 -2.55 1.50
CA ARG A 80 -19.42 -1.79 2.24
C ARG A 80 -18.58 -0.93 1.30
N ASN A 81 -18.10 -1.49 0.20
CA ASN A 81 -17.25 -0.77 -0.75
C ASN A 81 -18.01 0.41 -1.36
N TYR A 82 -19.29 0.25 -1.74
CA TYR A 82 -20.12 1.34 -2.22
C TYR A 82 -20.24 2.47 -1.21
N THR A 83 -20.54 2.15 0.06
CA THR A 83 -20.63 3.18 1.11
C THR A 83 -19.33 3.95 1.27
N VAL A 84 -18.18 3.26 1.24
CA VAL A 84 -16.87 3.93 1.35
C VAL A 84 -16.62 4.83 0.15
N ILE A 85 -16.95 4.37 -1.06
CA ILE A 85 -16.83 5.19 -2.29
C ILE A 85 -17.70 6.44 -2.20
N GLU A 86 -18.94 6.31 -1.75
CA GLU A 86 -19.85 7.46 -1.55
C GLU A 86 -19.29 8.45 -0.54
N GLN A 87 -18.74 7.96 0.58
CA GLN A 87 -18.07 8.81 1.59
C GLN A 87 -16.90 9.58 0.98
N ILE A 88 -16.02 8.91 0.23
CA ILE A 88 -14.90 9.56 -0.47
C ILE A 88 -15.38 10.64 -1.44
N HIS A 89 -16.47 10.37 -2.17
CA HIS A 89 -17.06 11.37 -3.07
C HIS A 89 -17.61 12.58 -2.32
N GLN A 90 -18.31 12.36 -1.21
CA GLN A 90 -18.84 13.45 -0.37
C GLN A 90 -17.71 14.29 0.24
N GLU A 91 -16.68 13.66 0.79
CA GLU A 91 -15.52 14.34 1.35
C GLU A 91 -14.82 15.22 0.32
N ARG A 92 -14.62 14.72 -0.92
CA ARG A 92 -14.04 15.52 -2.01
C ARG A 92 -14.91 16.72 -2.40
N ILE A 93 -16.22 16.56 -2.43
CA ILE A 93 -17.14 17.67 -2.74
C ILE A 93 -17.04 18.74 -1.65
N MET A 94 -17.02 18.34 -0.37
CA MET A 94 -16.89 19.26 0.75
C MET A 94 -15.57 20.04 0.71
N GLN A 95 -14.45 19.35 0.47
CA GLN A 95 -13.13 19.99 0.36
C GLN A 95 -13.08 21.03 -0.77
N ASN A 96 -13.71 20.74 -1.91
CA ASN A 96 -13.75 21.65 -3.05
C ASN A 96 -14.63 22.90 -2.78
N CYS A 97 -15.69 22.76 -1.97
CA CYS A 97 -16.54 23.90 -1.58
C CYS A 97 -15.82 24.87 -0.62
N ASP A 98 -15.00 24.36 0.30
CA ASP A 98 -14.26 25.20 1.25
C ASP A 98 -13.17 26.04 0.54
N GLU A 99 -12.50 25.46 -0.45
CA GLU A 99 -11.48 26.15 -1.26
C GLU A 99 -12.09 27.32 -2.06
N LEU A 100 -13.26 27.11 -2.66
CA LEU A 100 -14.00 28.15 -3.39
C LEU A 100 -14.50 29.29 -2.49
N TYR A 101 -14.84 29.01 -1.23
CA TYR A 101 -15.32 30.03 -0.29
C TYR A 101 -14.17 30.97 0.16
N CYS A 102 -12.98 30.43 0.41
CA CYS A 102 -11.80 31.23 0.82
C CYS A 102 -11.25 32.13 -0.30
N GLN A 103 -11.33 31.70 -1.57
CA GLN A 103 -10.84 32.51 -2.70
C GLN A 103 -11.66 33.80 -2.89
N SER A 104 -12.96 33.74 -2.66
CA SER A 104 -13.87 34.90 -2.81
C SER A 104 -13.64 36.01 -1.77
N ALA A 105 -13.02 35.69 -0.62
CA ALA A 105 -12.73 36.66 0.43
C ALA A 105 -11.44 37.47 0.16
N LEU A 106 -10.53 36.96 -0.67
CA LEU A 106 -9.24 37.59 -0.96
C LEU A 106 -9.26 38.54 -2.17
N ASP A 107 -10.24 38.41 -3.07
CA ASP A 107 -10.36 39.26 -4.27
C ASP A 107 -10.76 40.72 -3.99
N ASN A 108 -11.04 41.08 -2.73
CA ASN A 108 -11.33 42.47 -2.33
C ASN A 108 -10.13 43.23 -1.75
N ILE A 109 -8.95 42.59 -1.62
CA ILE A 109 -7.73 43.24 -1.10
C ILE A 109 -6.59 43.12 -2.11
N SER A 110 -6.61 44.07 -3.06
CA SER A 110 -5.43 44.68 -3.69
C SER A 110 -4.65 43.87 -4.73
N GLY A 111 -4.75 44.34 -5.98
CA GLY A 111 -3.82 43.98 -7.03
C GLY A 111 -2.40 44.47 -6.73
N HIS A 112 -1.52 43.59 -6.31
CA HIS A 112 -0.08 43.79 -6.45
C HIS A 112 0.71 42.48 -6.28
N LEU A 113 1.04 41.88 -7.43
CA LEU A 113 2.34 41.27 -7.78
C LEU A 113 2.91 40.06 -6.99
N HIS A 114 3.45 39.13 -7.80
CA HIS A 114 4.35 38.00 -7.54
C HIS A 114 3.73 36.64 -7.16
N SER A 115 3.38 35.92 -8.23
CA SER A 115 3.23 34.46 -8.24
C SER A 115 4.59 33.80 -8.01
N ASN A 116 4.81 33.31 -6.78
CA ASN A 116 5.87 32.36 -6.48
C ASN A 116 5.21 31.01 -6.18
N ASN A 117 5.41 30.07 -7.10
CA ASN A 117 4.90 28.71 -7.11
C ASN A 117 5.65 27.84 -6.07
N GLY A 118 5.58 28.23 -4.80
CA GLY A 118 6.16 27.52 -3.67
C GLY A 118 5.18 26.49 -3.14
N ASN A 119 5.30 25.26 -3.62
CA ASN A 119 4.56 24.09 -3.16
C ASN A 119 5.02 23.71 -1.73
N ASN A 120 4.66 24.52 -0.73
CA ASN A 120 4.97 24.27 0.67
C ASN A 120 3.93 23.30 1.24
N GLY A 121 4.17 22.00 1.01
CA GLY A 121 3.51 20.91 1.72
C GLY A 121 3.93 20.93 3.19
N ASN A 122 3.24 21.71 4.00
CA ASN A 122 3.43 21.76 5.45
C ASN A 122 2.08 22.03 6.11
N ASP A 123 1.19 21.04 6.09
CA ASP A 123 0.10 21.02 7.08
C ASP A 123 -0.07 19.61 7.63
N SER A 124 0.89 19.27 8.51
CA SER A 124 0.87 18.09 9.37
C SER A 124 -0.06 18.34 10.55
N SER A 125 -1.36 18.53 10.29
CA SER A 125 -2.34 18.45 11.37
C SER A 125 -2.46 16.98 11.79
N ASN A 126 -1.96 16.66 12.99
CA ASN A 126 -2.03 15.35 13.65
C ASN A 126 -3.48 15.02 14.06
N THR A 127 -4.42 15.04 13.12
CA THR A 127 -5.69 14.37 13.35
C THR A 127 -5.44 12.88 13.13
N ASN A 128 -5.55 12.09 14.20
CA ASN A 128 -5.54 10.62 14.14
C ASN A 128 -6.80 10.09 13.43
N GLU A 129 -7.24 10.76 12.37
CA GLU A 129 -8.36 10.31 11.59
C GLU A 129 -7.91 9.09 10.77
N PRO A 130 -8.61 7.96 10.88
CA PRO A 130 -8.24 6.77 10.12
C PRO A 130 -8.35 7.08 8.63
N SER A 131 -7.21 7.29 7.97
CA SER A 131 -7.12 7.49 6.53
C SER A 131 -7.84 6.33 5.83
N LEU A 132 -8.92 6.65 5.11
CA LEU A 132 -9.66 5.68 4.32
C LEU A 132 -8.73 5.10 3.25
N CYS A 133 -8.47 3.79 3.33
CA CYS A 133 -7.65 3.11 2.35
C CYS A 133 -8.39 3.06 1.01
N LEU A 134 -7.95 3.87 0.04
CA LEU A 134 -8.51 3.91 -1.32
C LEU A 134 -8.16 2.66 -2.15
N ARG A 135 -7.21 1.86 -1.66
CA ARG A 135 -6.67 0.73 -2.41
C ARG A 135 -7.70 -0.38 -2.56
N GLY A 136 -7.89 -0.85 -3.79
CA GLY A 136 -8.92 -1.85 -4.14
C GLY A 136 -10.32 -1.26 -4.34
N LEU A 137 -10.52 0.04 -4.09
CA LEU A 137 -11.76 0.77 -4.37
C LEU A 137 -11.67 1.63 -5.63
N GLU A 138 -10.52 1.65 -6.30
CA GLU A 138 -10.28 2.50 -7.46
C GLU A 138 -11.24 2.17 -8.61
N TRP A 139 -11.75 0.94 -8.67
CA TRP A 139 -12.70 0.56 -9.71
C TRP A 139 -14.10 1.17 -9.52
N GLY A 140 -14.46 1.52 -8.29
CA GLY A 140 -15.73 2.17 -8.01
C GLY A 140 -15.69 3.70 -8.11
N LEU A 141 -14.50 4.29 -8.27
CA LEU A 141 -14.35 5.71 -8.58
C LEU A 141 -14.63 5.91 -10.07
N GLU A 142 -15.67 6.68 -10.38
CA GLU A 142 -16.15 6.89 -11.75
C GLU A 142 -15.02 7.29 -12.71
N LEU A 143 -14.21 8.28 -12.33
CA LEU A 143 -13.09 8.77 -13.13
C LEU A 143 -12.07 7.68 -13.47
N GLU A 144 -11.74 6.81 -12.52
CA GLU A 144 -10.78 5.73 -12.72
C GLU A 144 -11.35 4.63 -13.61
N SER A 145 -12.65 4.32 -13.45
CA SER A 145 -13.35 3.38 -14.32
C SER A 145 -13.44 3.88 -15.77
N LEU A 146 -13.76 5.16 -15.97
CA LEU A 146 -13.80 5.82 -17.28
C LEU A 146 -12.42 5.85 -17.93
N ARG A 147 -11.40 6.18 -17.15
CA ARG A 147 -10.01 6.17 -17.62
C ARG A 147 -9.59 4.77 -18.10
N LYS A 148 -9.89 3.72 -17.32
CA LYS A 148 -9.62 2.33 -17.74
C LYS A 148 -10.39 1.93 -18.99
N LEU A 149 -11.64 2.38 -19.13
CA LEU A 149 -12.44 2.15 -20.32
C LEU A 149 -11.83 2.84 -21.54
N SER A 150 -11.41 4.10 -21.42
CA SER A 150 -10.72 4.85 -22.48
C SER A 150 -9.52 4.07 -22.99
N TYR A 151 -8.59 3.67 -22.12
CA TYR A 151 -7.40 2.91 -22.53
C TYR A 151 -7.72 1.61 -23.26
N ARG A 152 -8.82 0.93 -22.91
CA ARG A 152 -9.25 -0.28 -23.60
C ARG A 152 -9.78 0.02 -25.00
N LEU A 153 -10.53 1.11 -25.14
CA LEU A 153 -11.05 1.56 -26.43
C LEU A 153 -9.89 2.01 -27.32
N ASP A 154 -9.02 2.88 -26.82
CA ASP A 154 -7.85 3.39 -27.54
C ASP A 154 -6.95 2.23 -28.01
N ALA A 155 -6.67 1.26 -27.14
CA ALA A 155 -5.87 0.09 -27.50
C ALA A 155 -6.55 -0.81 -28.53
N SER A 156 -7.89 -0.89 -28.51
CA SER A 156 -8.64 -1.66 -29.50
C SER A 156 -8.65 -0.95 -30.85
N GLU A 157 -8.81 0.37 -30.85
CA GLU A 157 -8.79 1.21 -32.05
C GLU A 157 -7.44 1.11 -32.77
N GLU A 158 -6.33 1.30 -32.06
CA GLU A 158 -4.97 1.19 -32.63
C GLU A 158 -4.71 -0.20 -33.23
N VAL A 159 -5.14 -1.27 -32.55
CA VAL A 159 -5.01 -2.64 -33.07
C VAL A 159 -5.85 -2.85 -34.33
N PHE A 160 -7.08 -2.31 -34.39
CA PHE A 160 -7.93 -2.45 -35.57
C PHE A 160 -7.41 -1.65 -36.76
N ILE A 161 -6.85 -0.46 -36.53
CA ILE A 161 -6.21 0.34 -37.58
C ILE A 161 -5.03 -0.44 -38.19
N GLU A 162 -4.16 -1.01 -37.36
CA GLU A 162 -3.02 -1.81 -37.82
C GLU A 162 -3.51 -3.06 -38.59
N GLN A 163 -4.51 -3.78 -38.08
CA GLN A 163 -5.09 -4.94 -38.76
C GLN A 163 -5.71 -4.59 -40.12
N GLU A 164 -6.41 -3.45 -40.22
CA GLU A 164 -6.98 -2.98 -41.49
C GLU A 164 -5.89 -2.62 -42.50
N GLU A 165 -4.82 -1.95 -42.06
CA GLU A 165 -3.66 -1.64 -42.92
C GLU A 165 -2.98 -2.90 -43.45
N GLN A 166 -2.76 -3.89 -42.58
CA GLN A 166 -2.18 -5.18 -42.97
C GLN A 166 -3.09 -5.92 -43.97
N CYS A 167 -4.41 -5.90 -43.75
CA CYS A 167 -5.39 -6.50 -44.67
C CYS A 167 -5.38 -5.85 -46.05
N LEU A 168 -5.25 -4.52 -46.13
CA LEU A 168 -5.19 -3.79 -47.42
C LEU A 168 -3.92 -4.07 -48.21
N ARG A 169 -2.83 -4.44 -47.52
CA ARG A 169 -1.52 -4.71 -48.11
C ARG A 169 -1.22 -6.21 -48.30
N ASP A 170 -2.17 -7.08 -47.98
CA ASP A 170 -2.10 -8.55 -48.13
C ASP A 170 -0.91 -9.20 -47.41
N TYR A 171 -0.63 -8.75 -46.17
CA TYR A 171 0.33 -9.41 -45.28
C TYR A 171 -0.22 -9.51 -43.84
N ASN A 172 0.46 -10.28 -42.99
CA ASN A 172 0.15 -10.39 -41.57
C ASN A 172 1.46 -10.30 -40.76
N ASP A 173 1.53 -9.34 -39.84
CA ASP A 173 2.65 -9.11 -38.93
C ASP A 173 2.12 -8.94 -37.51
N ASP A 174 2.15 -10.05 -36.76
CA ASP A 174 1.69 -10.10 -35.38
C ASP A 174 2.53 -9.20 -34.45
N GLU A 175 3.80 -8.92 -34.80
CA GLU A 175 4.68 -8.07 -34.00
C GLU A 175 4.29 -6.59 -34.14
N ALA A 176 3.88 -6.17 -35.33
CA ALA A 176 3.36 -4.82 -35.55
C ALA A 176 2.05 -4.59 -34.77
N ILE A 177 1.14 -5.57 -34.76
CA ILE A 177 -0.09 -5.53 -33.94
C ILE A 177 0.24 -5.45 -32.44
N ALA A 178 1.22 -6.25 -31.98
CA ALA A 178 1.68 -6.21 -30.60
C ALA A 178 2.30 -4.84 -30.24
N CYS A 179 3.08 -4.25 -31.15
CA CYS A 179 3.63 -2.91 -30.99
C CYS A 179 2.54 -1.83 -30.89
N ALA A 180 1.50 -1.90 -31.73
CA ALA A 180 0.36 -0.98 -31.68
C ALA A 180 -0.35 -1.05 -30.31
N TYR A 181 -0.65 -2.27 -29.83
CA TYR A 181 -1.23 -2.47 -28.50
C TYR A 181 -0.29 -1.99 -27.36
N PHE A 182 1.01 -2.26 -27.48
CA PHE A 182 2.01 -1.87 -26.49
C PHE A 182 2.12 -0.35 -26.37
N SER A 183 2.02 0.38 -27.47
CA SER A 183 2.10 1.84 -27.48
C SER A 183 1.07 2.48 -26.53
N VAL A 184 -0.15 1.94 -26.48
CA VAL A 184 -1.23 2.41 -25.60
C VAL A 184 -1.11 1.82 -24.18
N SER A 185 -0.76 0.55 -24.06
CA SER A 185 -0.75 -0.17 -22.77
C SER A 185 0.48 0.11 -21.90
N SER A 186 1.58 0.58 -22.48
CA SER A 186 2.84 0.89 -21.77
C SER A 186 2.64 1.84 -20.59
N GLY A 187 1.83 2.90 -20.74
CA GLY A 187 1.51 3.83 -19.65
C GLY A 187 0.72 3.17 -18.51
N CYS A 188 -0.12 2.18 -18.82
CA CYS A 188 -0.80 1.38 -17.79
C CYS A 188 0.17 0.49 -17.02
N GLN A 189 1.13 -0.12 -17.73
CA GLN A 189 2.18 -0.94 -17.13
C GLN A 189 3.04 -0.12 -16.15
N ILE A 190 3.53 1.05 -16.59
CA ILE A 190 4.35 1.94 -15.74
C ILE A 190 3.59 2.34 -14.47
N ARG A 191 2.29 2.67 -14.58
CA ARG A 191 1.49 3.00 -13.39
C ARG A 191 1.34 1.82 -12.44
N ALA A 192 1.12 0.61 -12.98
CA ALA A 192 1.02 -0.60 -12.15
C ALA A 192 2.33 -0.88 -11.42
N GLU A 193 3.48 -0.75 -12.10
CA GLU A 193 4.81 -0.90 -11.51
C GLU A 193 5.06 0.15 -10.42
N LEU A 194 4.72 1.42 -10.68
CA LEU A 194 4.87 2.50 -9.70
C LEU A 194 4.00 2.27 -8.46
N THR A 195 2.76 1.82 -8.65
CA THR A 195 1.88 1.46 -7.52
C THR A 195 2.48 0.32 -6.71
N ALA A 196 2.97 -0.73 -7.36
CA ALA A 196 3.60 -1.86 -6.68
C ALA A 196 4.86 -1.43 -5.90
N LEU A 197 5.64 -0.49 -6.42
CA LEU A 197 6.80 0.06 -5.71
C LEU A 197 6.38 0.82 -4.45
N ARG A 198 5.36 1.69 -4.54
CA ARG A 198 4.83 2.40 -3.37
C ARG A 198 4.24 1.45 -2.34
N ASP A 199 3.57 0.39 -2.78
CA ASP A 199 3.02 -0.62 -1.89
C ASP A 199 4.13 -1.34 -1.11
N ARG A 200 5.25 -1.63 -1.78
CA ARG A 200 6.43 -2.20 -1.13
C ARG A 200 7.01 -1.22 -0.11
N GLU A 201 7.20 0.04 -0.47
CA GLU A 201 7.72 1.08 0.44
C GLU A 201 6.83 1.26 1.68
N ALA A 202 5.51 1.34 1.50
CA ALA A 202 4.57 1.46 2.62
C ALA A 202 4.65 0.26 3.60
N ILE A 203 4.88 -0.94 3.09
CA ILE A 203 5.08 -2.14 3.91
C ILE A 203 6.43 -2.10 4.63
N GLU A 204 7.50 -1.71 3.93
CA GLU A 204 8.84 -1.57 4.52
C GLU A 204 8.82 -0.53 5.65
N ASP A 205 8.20 0.62 5.43
CA ASP A 205 8.00 1.65 6.45
C ASP A 205 7.21 1.10 7.64
N TYR A 206 6.06 0.46 7.39
CA TYR A 206 5.25 -0.15 8.46
C TYR A 206 6.07 -1.12 9.32
N ILE A 207 6.86 -2.00 8.69
CA ILE A 207 7.73 -2.95 9.39
C ILE A 207 8.83 -2.23 10.18
N MET A 208 9.40 -1.15 9.65
CA MET A 208 10.46 -0.41 10.32
C MET A 208 9.94 0.42 11.50
N TYR A 209 8.79 1.11 11.34
CA TYR A 209 8.20 1.96 12.38
C TYR A 209 7.63 1.18 13.56
N ASP A 210 7.05 -0.01 13.36
CA ASP A 210 6.61 -0.89 14.46
C ASP A 210 7.77 -1.31 15.38
N ASN A 211 9.02 -1.31 14.88
CA ASN A 211 10.20 -1.63 15.68
C ASN A 211 10.70 -0.43 16.54
N TYR A 212 10.25 0.81 16.27
CA TYR A 212 10.67 2.00 17.02
C TYR A 212 9.71 2.38 18.16
N GLU A 213 8.51 1.78 18.24
CA GLU A 213 7.57 2.00 19.35
C GLU A 213 7.71 1.03 20.54
N THR A 214 8.50 -0.05 20.44
CA THR A 214 8.77 -1.01 21.55
C THR A 214 9.99 -0.71 22.37
#